data_AF-A0AAU9ST58-F1
#
_entry.id   AF-A0AAU9ST58-F1
#
_cell.length_a   1.000
_cell.length_b   1.000
_cell.length_c   1.000
_cell.angle_alpha   90.00
_cell.angle_beta   90.00
_cell.angle_gamma   90.00
#
_symmetry.space_group_name_H-M   'P 1'
#
loop_
_entity.id
_entity.type
_entity.pdbx_description
1 polymer ?
#
loop_
_entity_poly.entity_id
_entity_poly.type
_entity_poly.pdbx_seq_one_letter_code
_entity_poly.pdbx_strand_id
1 'polypeptide(L)'
;MGLVASVTRLFQEHPDIAKNVREKDQLVKAAYMNDLLSLIETLNKPPCTLSVTELSKDLRELMELKEAGFKLNWLKKKHDEVSLEWKKAKFDGTRDQEFEKHAKNLKAEEHKEKVKAATCAAKEDWLKGVVRSWNEWRVRMGFVGKAKIN
;
A
#
# COMPACT_ATOMS: atom_id res chain seq x y z
N MET A 1 -10.04 26.90 19.24
CA MET A 1 -11.38 26.31 19.53
C MET A 1 -11.18 25.17 20.49
N GLY A 2 -11.98 25.06 21.56
CA GLY A 2 -11.89 23.92 22.49
C GLY A 2 -12.37 22.63 21.84
N LEU A 3 -11.88 21.47 22.32
CA LEU A 3 -12.19 20.13 21.80
C LEU A 3 -13.71 19.89 21.62
N VAL A 4 -14.51 20.34 22.59
CA VAL A 4 -15.97 20.21 22.61
C VAL A 4 -16.65 20.95 21.45
N ALA A 5 -16.15 22.12 21.07
CA ALA A 5 -16.71 22.90 19.97
C ALA A 5 -16.43 22.21 18.62
N SER A 6 -15.24 21.62 18.45
CA SER A 6 -14.85 20.88 17.25
C SER A 6 -15.73 19.64 17.04
N VAL A 7 -15.96 18.87 18.10
CA VAL A 7 -16.85 17.69 18.03
C VAL A 7 -18.29 18.10 17.71
N THR A 8 -18.80 19.15 18.37
CA THR A 8 -20.17 19.62 18.11
C THR A 8 -20.37 20.00 16.64
N ARG A 9 -19.42 20.77 16.08
CA ARG A 9 -19.46 21.17 14.68
C ARG A 9 -19.38 19.98 13.72
N LEU A 10 -18.56 18.98 14.04
CA LEU A 10 -18.43 17.77 13.24
C LEU A 10 -19.76 17.03 13.06
N PHE A 11 -20.53 16.87 14.15
CA PHE A 11 -21.85 16.22 14.09
C PHE A 11 -22.91 17.10 13.42
N GLN A 12 -22.75 18.42 13.39
CA GLN A 12 -23.64 19.30 12.62
C GLN A 12 -23.40 19.18 11.12
N GLU A 13 -22.13 19.14 10.70
CA GLU A 13 -21.76 19.00 9.28
C GLU A 13 -21.98 17.56 8.77
N HIS A 14 -21.83 16.57 9.64
CA HIS A 14 -21.94 15.14 9.31
C HIS A 14 -22.78 14.38 10.36
N PRO A 15 -24.10 14.58 10.39
CA PRO A 15 -24.97 14.02 11.44
C PRO A 15 -25.03 12.49 11.44
N ASP A 16 -24.74 11.84 10.32
CA ASP A 16 -24.77 10.39 10.20
C ASP A 16 -23.39 9.72 10.40
N ILE A 17 -22.36 10.50 10.77
CA ILE A 17 -20.96 10.04 10.86
C ILE A 17 -20.77 8.83 11.77
N ALA A 18 -21.51 8.75 12.88
CA ALA A 18 -21.43 7.65 13.85
C ALA A 18 -22.71 6.80 13.90
N LYS A 19 -23.60 6.93 12.90
CA LYS A 19 -24.94 6.30 12.93
C LYS A 19 -24.91 4.78 13.07
N ASN A 20 -23.88 4.12 12.53
CA ASN A 20 -23.74 2.66 12.57
C ASN A 20 -22.75 2.18 13.63
N VAL A 21 -22.23 3.07 14.49
CA VAL A 21 -21.31 2.71 15.57
C VAL A 21 -22.09 1.97 16.65
N ARG A 22 -21.71 0.72 16.91
CA ARG A 22 -22.39 -0.16 17.87
C ARG A 22 -21.68 -0.26 19.22
N GLU A 23 -20.49 0.34 19.33
CA GLU A 23 -19.69 0.31 20.54
C GLU A 23 -20.47 0.89 21.73
N LYS A 24 -20.32 0.28 22.91
CA LYS A 24 -21.02 0.72 24.13
C LYS A 24 -20.06 1.32 25.15
N ASP A 25 -18.80 0.89 25.12
CA ASP A 25 -17.77 1.40 26.03
C ASP A 25 -17.50 2.89 25.78
N GLN A 26 -17.61 3.69 26.84
CA GLN A 26 -17.42 5.14 26.77
C GLN A 26 -15.96 5.55 26.56
N LEU A 27 -15.01 4.78 27.11
CA LEU A 27 -13.58 5.02 26.92
C LEU A 27 -13.20 4.75 25.45
N VAL A 28 -13.73 3.68 24.87
CA VAL A 28 -13.50 3.35 23.46
C VAL A 28 -14.11 4.41 22.54
N LYS A 29 -15.32 4.88 22.84
CA LYS A 29 -15.92 6.01 22.10
C LYS A 29 -15.08 7.27 22.18
N ALA A 30 -14.55 7.61 23.36
CA ALA A 30 -13.70 8.76 23.54
C ALA A 30 -12.40 8.64 22.73
N ALA A 31 -11.79 7.45 22.70
CA ALA A 31 -10.62 7.16 21.87
C ALA A 31 -10.93 7.39 20.39
N TYR A 32 -12.02 6.80 19.87
CA TYR A 32 -12.43 7.00 18.48
C TYR A 32 -12.68 8.47 18.11
N MET A 33 -13.25 9.25 19.02
CA MET A 33 -13.45 10.69 18.79
C MET A 33 -12.11 11.44 18.72
N ASN A 34 -11.15 11.09 19.58
CA ASN A 34 -9.83 11.69 19.56
C ASN A 34 -9.08 11.35 18.26
N ASP A 35 -9.16 10.09 17.81
CA ASP A 35 -8.57 9.66 16.53
C ASP A 35 -9.21 10.42 15.36
N LEU A 36 -10.53 10.53 15.35
CA LEU A 36 -11.27 11.26 14.32
C LEU A 36 -10.90 12.75 14.27
N LEU A 37 -10.74 13.39 15.43
CA LEU A 37 -10.27 14.78 15.51
C LEU A 37 -8.83 14.92 15.02
N SER A 38 -7.94 14.01 15.43
CA SER A 38 -6.53 13.96 15.00
C SER A 38 -6.41 13.81 13.48
N LEU A 39 -7.23 12.95 12.86
CA LEU A 39 -7.33 12.79 11.41
C LEU A 39 -7.74 14.10 10.73
N ILE A 40 -8.80 14.74 11.23
CA ILE A 40 -9.29 16.01 10.66
C ILE A 40 -8.22 17.11 10.77
N GLU A 41 -7.57 17.21 11.92
CA GLU A 41 -6.50 18.16 12.16
C GLU A 41 -5.31 17.92 11.21
N THR A 42 -4.87 16.67 11.07
CA THR A 42 -3.74 16.31 10.21
C THR A 42 -4.06 16.56 8.73
N LEU A 43 -5.26 16.19 8.27
CA LEU A 43 -5.71 16.44 6.89
C LEU A 43 -6.03 17.91 6.60
N ASN A 44 -6.06 18.79 7.61
CA ASN A 44 -6.15 20.23 7.43
C ASN A 44 -4.78 20.93 7.34
N LYS A 45 -3.68 20.22 7.64
CA LYS A 45 -2.34 20.78 7.51
C LYS A 45 -1.98 20.96 6.02
N PRO A 46 -1.12 21.94 5.68
CA PRO A 46 -0.64 22.09 4.31
C PRO A 46 0.04 20.80 3.83
N PRO A 47 -0.29 20.27 2.63
CA PRO A 47 0.24 18.99 2.16
C PRO A 47 1.77 18.93 2.21
N CYS A 48 2.49 20.01 1.88
CA CYS A 48 3.96 20.05 1.91
C CYS A 48 4.61 19.71 3.26
N THR A 49 3.87 19.89 4.36
CA THR A 49 4.34 19.65 5.74
C THR A 49 4.16 18.20 6.20
N LEU A 50 3.34 17.43 5.50
CA LEU A 50 3.03 16.04 5.85
C LEU A 50 4.12 15.07 5.41
N SER A 51 4.20 13.95 6.09
CA SER A 51 5.07 12.82 5.77
C SER A 51 4.28 11.62 5.22
N VAL A 52 4.97 10.73 4.50
CA VAL A 52 4.39 9.43 4.06
C VAL A 52 3.90 8.62 5.25
N THR A 53 4.61 8.68 6.38
CA THR A 53 4.29 7.97 7.62
C THR A 53 3.03 8.50 8.29
N GLU A 54 2.80 9.81 8.29
CA GLU A 54 1.54 10.39 8.77
C GLU A 54 0.39 9.98 7.86
N LEU A 55 0.53 10.13 6.54
CA LEU A 55 -0.52 9.75 5.60
C LEU A 55 -0.88 8.26 5.67
N SER A 56 0.09 7.37 5.88
CA SER A 56 -0.17 5.93 6.01
C SER A 56 -0.81 5.57 7.35
N LYS A 57 -0.40 6.24 8.44
CA LYS A 57 -1.04 6.11 9.76
C LYS A 57 -2.49 6.56 9.68
N ASP A 58 -2.75 7.74 9.13
CA ASP A 58 -4.10 8.30 9.00
C ASP A 58 -5.02 7.39 8.17
N LEU A 59 -4.46 6.76 7.12
CA LEU A 59 -5.22 5.81 6.30
C LEU A 59 -5.62 4.57 7.09
N ARG A 60 -4.74 4.06 7.96
CA ARG A 60 -5.03 2.91 8.82
C ARG A 60 -6.11 3.26 9.84
N GLU A 61 -5.99 4.40 10.53
CA GLU A 61 -7.00 4.87 11.48
C GLU A 61 -8.37 5.07 10.81
N LEU A 62 -8.41 5.61 9.57
CA LEU A 62 -9.62 5.69 8.77
C LEU A 62 -10.28 4.33 8.52
N MET A 63 -9.48 3.28 8.28
CA MET A 63 -10.00 1.92 8.06
C MET A 63 -10.55 1.34 9.37
N GLU A 64 -9.83 1.47 10.48
CA GLU A 64 -10.26 1.00 11.80
C GLU A 64 -11.57 1.66 12.24
N LEU A 65 -11.70 2.98 12.09
CA LEU A 65 -12.93 3.70 12.41
C LEU A 65 -14.09 3.29 11.48
N LYS A 66 -13.81 3.05 10.20
CA LYS A 66 -14.83 2.57 9.26
C LYS A 66 -15.33 1.18 9.65
N GLU A 67 -14.44 0.29 10.08
CA GLU A 67 -14.79 -1.04 10.60
C GLU A 67 -15.61 -0.95 11.89
N ALA A 68 -15.32 0.03 12.75
CA ALA A 68 -16.12 0.36 13.94
C ALA A 68 -17.52 0.91 13.61
N GLY A 69 -17.81 1.21 12.33
CA GLY A 69 -19.12 1.64 11.85
C GLY A 69 -19.24 3.13 11.57
N PHE A 70 -18.13 3.88 11.57
CA PHE A 70 -18.15 5.29 11.18
C PHE A 70 -18.32 5.45 9.65
N LYS A 71 -19.10 6.45 9.25
CA LYS A 71 -19.29 6.84 7.85
C LYS A 71 -18.31 7.94 7.46
N LEU A 72 -17.12 7.52 7.00
CA LEU A 72 -15.99 8.42 6.76
C LEU A 72 -15.67 8.63 5.27
N ASN A 73 -16.65 8.45 4.37
CA ASN A 73 -16.43 8.57 2.93
C ASN A 73 -15.88 9.95 2.52
N TRP A 74 -16.36 11.01 3.16
CA TRP A 74 -15.90 12.38 2.91
C TRP A 74 -14.45 12.59 3.37
N LEU A 75 -14.09 12.03 4.54
CA LEU A 75 -12.74 12.15 5.10
C LEU A 75 -11.74 11.30 4.31
N LYS A 76 -12.18 10.14 3.82
CA LYS A 76 -11.40 9.30 2.90
C LYS A 76 -11.11 10.03 1.58
N LYS A 77 -12.12 10.67 0.99
CA LYS A 77 -11.93 11.48 -0.22
C LYS A 77 -10.92 12.60 0.00
N LYS A 78 -11.04 13.32 1.12
CA LYS A 78 -10.09 14.38 1.51
C LYS A 78 -8.67 13.84 1.71
N HIS A 79 -8.52 12.68 2.34
CA HIS A 79 -7.21 12.02 2.49
C HIS A 79 -6.57 11.72 1.13
N ASP A 80 -7.35 11.21 0.18
CA ASP A 80 -6.86 10.92 -1.18
C ASP A 80 -6.45 12.20 -1.94
N GLU A 81 -7.21 13.30 -1.78
CA GLU A 81 -6.88 14.61 -2.34
C GLU A 81 -5.58 15.17 -1.75
N VAL A 82 -5.44 15.19 -0.42
CA VAL A 82 -4.24 15.65 0.28
C VAL A 82 -3.03 14.79 -0.10
N SER A 83 -3.20 13.47 -0.23
CA SER A 83 -2.13 12.57 -0.68
C SER A 83 -1.69 12.87 -2.12
N LEU A 84 -2.63 13.22 -3.01
CA LEU A 84 -2.32 13.61 -4.37
C LEU A 84 -1.55 14.93 -4.42
N GLU A 85 -1.98 15.94 -3.65
CA GLU A 85 -1.29 17.23 -3.55
C GLU A 85 0.09 17.10 -2.91
N TRP A 86 0.21 16.29 -1.85
CA TRP A 86 1.49 15.96 -1.23
C TRP A 86 2.46 15.34 -2.24
N LYS A 87 1.99 14.37 -3.05
CA LYS A 87 2.81 13.75 -4.11
C LYS A 87 3.27 14.79 -5.13
N LYS A 88 2.37 15.67 -5.59
CA LYS A 88 2.72 16.75 -6.51
C LYS A 88 3.77 17.66 -5.88
N ALA A 89 3.52 18.22 -4.70
CA ALA A 89 4.42 19.18 -4.06
C ALA A 89 5.79 18.61 -3.63
N LYS A 90 5.90 17.30 -3.39
CA LYS A 90 7.19 16.65 -3.06
C LYS A 90 7.96 16.19 -4.30
N PHE A 91 7.31 16.10 -5.45
CA PHE A 91 7.86 15.48 -6.66
C PHE A 91 7.86 16.38 -7.88
N ASP A 92 7.15 17.51 -7.85
CA ASP A 92 7.09 18.52 -8.92
C ASP A 92 8.41 19.32 -9.10
N GLY A 93 9.44 19.01 -8.31
CA GLY A 93 10.75 19.63 -8.39
C GLY A 93 11.86 18.84 -9.11
N THR A 94 11.78 17.51 -9.23
CA THR A 94 12.63 16.59 -10.04
C THR A 94 12.68 15.20 -9.38
N ARG A 95 12.14 14.17 -10.06
CA ARG A 95 12.75 12.83 -10.27
C ARG A 95 11.68 11.81 -10.65
N ASP A 96 11.08 12.04 -11.81
CA ASP A 96 10.50 10.95 -12.60
C ASP A 96 11.38 9.68 -12.49
N GLN A 97 10.73 8.53 -12.32
CA GLN A 97 11.23 7.16 -12.46
C GLN A 97 11.71 6.35 -11.24
N GLU A 98 12.05 6.89 -10.07
CA GLU A 98 12.58 6.03 -8.99
C GLU A 98 11.47 5.42 -8.10
N PHE A 99 10.56 6.25 -7.59
CA PHE A 99 9.52 5.78 -6.65
C PHE A 99 8.40 4.99 -7.32
N GLU A 100 8.06 5.28 -8.57
CA GLU A 100 7.10 4.46 -9.32
C GLU A 100 7.70 3.08 -9.66
N LYS A 101 9.02 2.99 -9.86
CA LYS A 101 9.74 1.73 -10.08
C LYS A 101 9.84 0.90 -8.79
N HIS A 102 10.01 1.54 -7.63
CA HIS A 102 9.91 0.88 -6.32
C HIS A 102 8.49 0.46 -5.95
N ALA A 103 7.46 1.27 -6.25
CA ALA A 103 6.05 0.92 -6.03
C ALA A 103 5.57 -0.20 -6.97
N LYS A 104 6.05 -0.22 -8.23
CA LYS A 104 5.83 -1.34 -9.16
C LYS A 104 6.61 -2.59 -8.75
N ASN A 105 7.82 -2.47 -8.21
CA ASN A 105 8.58 -3.61 -7.67
C ASN A 105 7.97 -4.19 -6.38
N LEU A 106 7.39 -3.37 -5.51
CA LEU A 106 6.71 -3.84 -4.30
C LEU A 106 5.37 -4.52 -4.63
N LYS A 107 4.60 -3.99 -5.59
CA LYS A 107 3.39 -4.66 -6.10
C LYS A 107 3.68 -5.95 -6.90
N ALA A 108 4.86 -6.06 -7.50
CA ALA A 108 5.29 -7.26 -8.22
C ALA A 108 5.85 -8.37 -7.31
N GLU A 109 6.21 -8.08 -6.05
CA GLU A 109 6.64 -9.10 -5.08
C GLU A 109 5.47 -9.66 -4.23
N GLU A 110 4.38 -8.92 -4.03
CA GLU A 110 3.21 -9.44 -3.27
C GLU A 110 2.39 -10.50 -4.03
N HIS A 111 2.52 -10.57 -5.37
CA HIS A 111 1.98 -11.68 -6.19
C HIS A 111 3.03 -12.75 -6.56
N LYS A 112 4.29 -12.59 -6.15
CA LYS A 112 5.37 -13.56 -6.46
C LYS A 112 5.58 -14.58 -5.35
N GLU A 113 5.01 -14.37 -4.17
CA GLU A 113 5.15 -15.31 -3.05
C GLU A 113 4.13 -16.46 -3.10
N LYS A 114 3.01 -16.33 -3.83
CA LYS A 114 2.05 -17.44 -4.04
C LYS A 114 2.26 -18.27 -5.32
N VAL A 115 3.21 -17.90 -6.18
CA VAL A 115 3.52 -18.68 -7.42
C VAL A 115 4.95 -19.26 -7.44
N LYS A 116 5.86 -18.82 -6.56
CA LYS A 116 7.22 -19.39 -6.46
C LYS A 116 7.30 -20.77 -5.80
N ALA A 117 6.23 -21.29 -5.19
CA ALA A 117 6.22 -22.63 -4.60
C ALA A 117 5.94 -23.76 -5.62
N ALA A 118 5.50 -23.45 -6.86
CA ALA A 118 5.14 -24.48 -7.85
C ALA A 118 6.15 -24.66 -9.00
N THR A 119 7.18 -23.82 -9.13
CA THR A 119 8.05 -23.82 -10.34
C THR A 119 9.48 -24.31 -10.16
N CYS A 120 9.89 -24.81 -8.99
CA CYS A 120 11.23 -25.40 -8.85
C CYS A 120 11.39 -26.72 -9.62
N ALA A 121 10.32 -27.51 -9.83
CA ALA A 121 10.41 -28.75 -10.61
C ALA A 121 10.46 -28.52 -12.13
N ALA A 122 9.69 -27.56 -12.65
CA ALA A 122 9.60 -27.28 -14.09
C ALA A 122 10.86 -26.62 -14.66
N LYS A 123 11.55 -25.81 -13.85
CA LYS A 123 12.80 -25.16 -14.26
C LYS A 123 13.95 -26.17 -14.44
N GLU A 124 13.98 -27.20 -13.60
CA GLU A 124 14.97 -28.27 -13.68
C GLU A 124 14.75 -29.16 -14.91
N ASP A 125 13.49 -29.43 -15.25
CA ASP A 125 13.12 -30.24 -16.42
C ASP A 125 13.35 -29.49 -17.75
N TRP A 126 13.11 -28.17 -17.79
CA TRP A 126 13.43 -27.33 -18.95
C TRP A 126 14.94 -27.26 -19.18
N LEU A 127 15.75 -27.10 -18.13
CA LEU A 127 17.21 -27.10 -18.25
C LEU A 127 17.72 -28.48 -18.73
N LYS A 128 17.15 -29.59 -18.26
CA LYS A 128 17.47 -30.94 -18.76
C LYS A 128 17.11 -31.08 -20.24
N GLY A 129 15.98 -30.54 -20.69
CA GLY A 129 15.57 -30.52 -22.08
C GLY A 129 16.52 -29.74 -22.99
N VAL A 130 16.93 -28.54 -22.57
CA VAL A 130 17.87 -27.68 -23.31
C VAL A 130 19.25 -28.33 -23.40
N VAL A 131 19.75 -28.93 -22.32
CA VAL A 131 21.04 -29.63 -22.32
C VAL A 131 21.01 -30.87 -23.23
N ARG A 132 19.91 -31.64 -23.23
CA ARG A 132 19.73 -32.80 -24.10
C ARG A 132 19.73 -32.38 -25.59
N SER A 133 18.95 -31.37 -25.93
CA SER A 133 18.87 -30.83 -27.30
C SER A 133 20.22 -30.30 -27.79
N TRP A 134 20.97 -29.61 -26.93
CA TRP A 134 22.30 -29.11 -27.27
C TRP A 134 23.33 -30.24 -27.45
N ASN A 135 23.26 -31.31 -26.65
CA ASN A 135 24.10 -32.50 -26.82
C ASN A 135 23.82 -33.24 -28.13
N GLU A 136 22.54 -33.43 -28.48
CA GLU A 136 22.15 -34.10 -29.73
C GLU A 136 22.60 -33.32 -30.96
N TRP A 137 22.44 -31.99 -30.92
CA TRP A 137 22.90 -31.13 -32.01
C TRP A 137 24.43 -31.16 -32.14
N ARG A 138 25.16 -31.20 -31.03
CA ARG A 138 26.62 -31.34 -31.03
C ARG A 138 27.10 -32.65 -31.66
N VAL A 139 26.44 -33.76 -31.33
CA VAL A 139 26.73 -35.09 -31.93
C VAL A 139 26.44 -35.08 -33.42
N ARG A 140 25.29 -34.51 -33.83
CA ARG A 140 24.89 -34.42 -35.24
C ARG A 140 25.85 -33.57 -36.09
N MET A 141 26.48 -32.58 -35.47
CA MET A 141 27.43 -31.66 -36.12
C MET A 141 28.90 -32.14 -36.04
N GLY A 142 29.17 -33.34 -35.52
CA GLY A 142 30.50 -33.96 -35.56
C GLY A 142 31.53 -33.37 -34.59
N PHE A 143 31.13 -32.54 -33.64
CA PHE A 143 32.04 -31.99 -32.62
C PHE A 143 32.34 -33.06 -31.55
N VAL A 144 33.46 -33.79 -31.71
CA VAL A 144 33.99 -34.70 -30.68
C VAL A 144 35.22 -34.09 -30.02
N GLY A 145 35.06 -33.59 -28.80
CA GLY A 145 36.15 -33.16 -27.94
C GLY A 145 35.68 -32.99 -26.49
N LYS A 146 36.30 -33.72 -25.55
CA LYS A 146 35.98 -33.68 -24.12
C LYS A 146 36.43 -32.36 -23.50
N ALA A 147 35.50 -31.57 -22.98
CA ALA A 147 35.81 -30.59 -21.94
C ALA A 147 35.61 -31.27 -20.58
N LYS A 148 36.72 -31.70 -19.98
CA LYS A 148 36.76 -32.14 -18.58
C LYS A 148 36.71 -30.88 -17.72
N ILE A 149 35.59 -30.68 -17.02
CA ILE A 149 35.46 -29.61 -16.05
C ILE A 149 36.09 -30.14 -14.76
N ASN A 150 37.21 -29.56 -14.35
CA ASN A 150 37.78 -29.73 -13.01
C ASN A 150 37.09 -28.76 -12.05
#